data_AF-R7ABP1-F1
#
_entry.id   AF-R7ABP1-F1
#
_cell.length_a   1.000
_cell.length_b   1.000
_cell.length_c   1.000
_cell.angle_alpha   90.00
_cell.angle_beta   90.00
_cell.angle_gamma   90.00
#
_symmetry.space_group_name_H-M   'P 1'
#
loop_
_entity.id
_entity.type
_entity.pdbx_description
1 polymer ?
#
loop_
_entity_poly.entity_id
_entity_poly.type
_entity_poly.pdbx_seq_one_letter_code
_entity_poly.pdbx_strand_id
1 'polypeptide(L)' 'MYKTEIIEYAPKAVDMAKKIEEKANHMMETGYELVTVSITGSAKAILVFKKCKETSHE' A
#
# COMPACT_ATOMS: atom_id res chain seq x y z
N MET A 1 12.78 -1.42 6.81
CA MET A 1 12.51 -2.52 5.87
C MET A 1 11.40 -2.06 4.96
N TYR A 2 11.56 -2.20 3.64
CA TYR A 2 10.51 -1.88 2.67
C TYR A 2 9.80 -3.15 2.24
N LYS A 3 8.50 -3.04 1.98
CA LYS A 3 7.66 -4.14 1.48
C LYS A 3 6.78 -3.59 0.37
N THR A 4 6.63 -4.37 -0.70
CA THR A 4 5.79 -4.01 -1.84
C THR A 4 4.60 -4.95 -1.90
N GLU A 5 3.42 -4.39 -2.14
CA GLU A 5 2.20 -5.16 -2.41
C GLU A 5 1.64 -4.75 -3.77
N ILE A 6 1.03 -5.70 -4.46
CA ILE A 6 0.43 -5.47 -5.77
C ILE A 6 -1.08 -5.63 -5.63
N ILE A 7 -1.81 -4.64 -6.10
CA ILE A 7 -3.23 -4.78 -6.41
C ILE A 7 -3.29 -5.23 -7.86
N GLU A 8 -3.84 -6.42 -8.06
CA GLU A 8 -4.10 -6.99 -9.37
C GLU A 8 -5.16 -6.17 -10.13
N TYR A 9 -5.71 -6.74 -11.20
CA TYR A 9 -6.62 -6.04 -12.10
C TYR A 9 -7.83 -5.39 -11.40
N ALA A 10 -7.93 -4.06 -11.50
CA ALA A 10 -9.03 -3.24 -11.01
C ALA A 10 -9.28 -2.07 -11.99
N PRO A 11 -10.03 -2.28 -13.08
CA PRO A 11 -10.18 -1.28 -14.16
C PRO A 11 -11.03 -0.07 -13.76
N LYS A 12 -11.88 -0.22 -12.74
CA LYS A 12 -12.69 0.89 -12.23
C LYS A 12 -11.88 1.65 -11.19
N ALA A 13 -11.73 2.96 -11.40
CA ALA A 13 -10.98 3.84 -10.50
C ALA A 13 -11.49 3.79 -9.05
N VAL A 14 -12.82 3.73 -8.87
CA VAL A 14 -13.45 3.63 -7.54
C VAL A 14 -13.06 2.32 -6.84
N ASP A 15 -13.08 1.19 -7.55
CA ASP A 15 -12.71 -0.10 -6.99
C ASP A 15 -11.20 -0.15 -6.67
N MET A 16 -10.37 0.46 -7.51
CA MET A 16 -8.93 0.57 -7.28
C MET A 16 -8.62 1.40 -6.03
N ALA A 17 -9.25 2.58 -5.88
CA ALA A 17 -9.09 3.43 -4.71
C ALA A 17 -9.48 2.70 -3.41
N LYS A 18 -10.64 2.01 -3.43
CA LYS A 18 -11.10 1.23 -2.28
C LYS A 18 -10.12 0.12 -1.89
N LYS A 19 -9.60 -0.64 -2.87
CA LYS A 19 -8.60 -1.69 -2.61
C LYS A 19 -7.28 -1.12 -2.07
N ILE A 20 -6.86 0.06 -2.53
CA ILE A 20 -5.67 0.75 -2.02
C ILE A 20 -5.87 1.09 -0.54
N GLU A 21 -7.00 1.69 -0.20
CA GLU A 21 -7.34 2.08 1.17
C GLU A 21 -7.40 0.87 2.11
N GLU A 22 -8.15 -0.18 1.73
CA GLU A 22 -8.25 -1.42 2.52
C GLU A 22 -6.88 -2.03 2.78
N LYS A 23 -6.02 -2.09 1.75
CA LYS A 23 -4.67 -2.63 1.87
C LYS A 23 -3.77 -1.74 2.73
N ALA A 24 -3.88 -0.43 2.59
CA ALA A 24 -3.11 0.53 3.37
C ALA A 24 -3.45 0.45 4.86
N ASN A 25 -4.74 0.38 5.19
CA ASN A 25 -5.21 0.26 6.58
C ASN A 25 -4.74 -1.05 7.22
N HIS A 26 -4.90 -2.18 6.51
CA HIS A 26 -4.39 -3.47 6.98
C HIS A 26 -2.87 -3.44 7.20
N MET A 27 -2.11 -2.84 6.28
CA MET A 27 -0.66 -2.73 6.43
C MET A 27 -0.28 -1.83 7.62
N MET A 28 -1.03 -0.75 7.86
CA MET A 28 -0.85 0.13 9.01
C MET A 28 -1.03 -0.62 10.34
N GLU A 29 -2.06 -1.46 10.46
CA GLU A 29 -2.28 -2.31 11.64
C GLU A 29 -1.11 -3.29 11.88
N THR A 30 -0.42 -3.71 10.81
CA THR A 30 0.78 -4.57 10.90
C THR A 30 2.08 -3.78 11.10
N GLY A 31 2.01 -2.47 11.36
CA GLY A 31 3.17 -1.62 11.61
C GLY A 31 3.91 -1.18 10.36
N TYR A 32 3.23 -1.11 9.21
CA TYR A 32 3.78 -0.60 7.95
C TYR A 32 3.07 0.69 7.52
N GLU A 33 3.86 1.70 7.17
CA GLU A 33 3.38 2.96 6.63
C GLU A 33 3.40 2.93 5.09
N LEU A 34 2.33 3.40 4.45
CA LEU A 34 2.28 3.53 2.99
C LEU A 34 3.16 4.72 2.55
N VAL A 35 4.11 4.45 1.64
CA VAL A 35 5.07 5.45 1.15
C VAL A 35 4.64 6.03 -0.19
N THR A 36 4.24 5.17 -1.13
CA THR A 36 3.83 5.60 -2.48
C THR A 36 2.97 4.54 -3.16
N VAL A 37 2.18 4.99 -4.13
CA VAL A 37 1.34 4.17 -4.99
C VAL A 37 1.61 4.54 -6.44
N SER A 38 1.71 3.54 -7.31
CA SER A 38 1.78 3.72 -8.76
C SER A 38 0.75 2.85 -9.45
N ILE A 39 -0.09 3.45 -10.28
CA ILE A 39 -1.11 2.74 -11.07
C ILE A 39 -0.56 2.52 -12.48
N THR A 40 -0.60 1.28 -12.96
CA THR A 40 -0.11 0.91 -14.29
C THR A 40 -1.22 1.00 -15.33
N GLY A 41 -0.85 1.17 -16.61
CA GLY A 41 -1.80 1.14 -17.73
C GLY A 41 -2.51 -0.21 -17.92
N SER A 42 -2.07 -1.26 -17.24
CA SER A 42 -2.72 -2.58 -17.17
C SER A 42 -3.77 -2.68 -16.04
N ALA A 43 -4.18 -1.54 -15.48
CA ALA A 43 -5.12 -1.44 -14.36
C ALA A 43 -4.71 -2.24 -13.12
N LYS A 44 -3.40 -2.27 -12.84
CA LYS A 44 -2.84 -2.78 -11.58
C LYS A 44 -2.30 -1.60 -10.77
N ALA A 45 -2.09 -1.80 -9.47
CA ALA A 45 -1.40 -0.82 -8.64
C ALA A 45 -0.25 -1.47 -7.86
N ILE A 46 0.85 -0.74 -7.74
CA ILE A 46 2.02 -1.09 -6.95
C ILE A 46 2.03 -0.18 -5.74
N LEU A 47 1.99 -0.77 -4.54
CA LEU A 47 2.01 -0.05 -3.28
C LEU A 47 3.31 -0.36 -2.56
N VAL A 48 4.05 0.68 -2.20
CA VAL A 48 5.30 0.54 -1.46
C VAL A 48 5.07 0.97 -0.03
N PHE A 49 5.44 0.10 0.90
CA PHE A 49 5.31 0.30 2.32
C PHE A 49 6.68 0.31 2.99
N LYS A 50 6.81 1.07 4.08
CA LYS A 50 7.96 1.09 4.95
C LYS A 50 7.54 0.60 6.33
N LYS A 51 8.25 -0.38 6.88
CA LYS A 51 8.04 -0.79 8.26
C LYS A 51 8.29 0.41 9.18
N CYS A 52 7.28 0.79 9.94
CA CYS A 52 7.42 1.80 10.99
C CYS A 52 8.43 1.23 11.99
N LYS A 53 9.56 1.93 12.16
CA LYS A 53 10.44 1.65 13.29
C LYS A 53 9.71 2.28 14.47
N GLU A 54 9.37 1.51 15.49
CA GLU A 54 9.26 2.09 16.81
C GLU A 54 10.57 2.86 17.04
N THR A 55 10.48 4.18 17.14
CA THR A 55 11.50 4.96 17.83
C THR A 55 11.45 4.51 19.28
N SER A 56 12.10 3.38 19.56
CA SER A 56 12.64 3.11 20.88
C SER A 56 13.62 4.23 21.16
N HIS A 57 13.31 5.01 22.19
CA HIS A 57 14.10 6.11 22.71
C HIS A 57 15.60 5.76 22.81
N GLU A 58 16.46 6.70 22.43
CA GLU A 58 17.72 6.97 23.13
C GLU A 58 17.75 8.46 23.50
#